data_AF-A0A0D2AN98-F1
#
_entry.id   AF-A0A0D2AN98-F1
#
_cell.length_a   1.000
_cell.length_b   1.000
_cell.length_c   1.000
_cell.angle_alpha   90.00
_cell.angle_beta   90.00
_cell.angle_gamma   90.00
#
_symmetry.space_group_name_H-M   'P 1'
#
loop_
_entity.id
_entity.type
_entity.pdbx_description
1 polymer ?
#
loop_
_entity_poly.entity_id
_entity_poly.type
_entity_poly.pdbx_seq_one_letter_code
_entity_poly.pdbx_strand_id
1 'polypeptide(L)'
;MSSNKQNRRVKNKRISREFIIGSEAWKLSEQELKNPKNQPGATSGWRVYLRPVPNGPCLTAWLKKVTFILHETFPNAVRTVESVNPATGGFELEETAYGGFVIGIKMYFVPSSGEKWQQRSHFLQLDPYSGEQDPEKAEAEKEEMRKANMVRSEQIEVIEFNEPNEALWDALTNDDQWDYLRPARAKSKSKGRGANVAKLPDYPPPPGGEYAAGQLPEKPLEQGHVYSKETEDLLVELLKKASAEADAALLKTLTRSKEVTEFIEKMKEGHDVDDKLRALFESLPPKKK
;
A
#
# COMPACT_ATOMS: atom_id res chain seq x y z
N MET A 1 38.20 6.03 -8.93
CA MET A 1 37.08 5.63 -9.80
C MET A 1 35.80 5.71 -8.96
N SER A 2 35.01 6.76 -9.14
CA SER A 2 33.75 6.93 -8.38
C SER A 2 32.71 6.00 -9.01
N SER A 3 32.47 4.84 -8.38
CA SER A 3 31.40 3.92 -8.76
C SER A 3 30.07 4.66 -8.63
N ASN A 4 29.34 4.77 -9.74
CA ASN A 4 28.07 5.47 -9.85
C ASN A 4 26.98 4.70 -9.08
N LYS A 5 26.98 4.83 -7.75
CA LYS A 5 26.03 4.17 -6.82
C LYS A 5 24.56 4.49 -7.15
N GLN A 6 24.28 5.59 -7.86
CA GLN A 6 22.91 5.99 -8.21
C GLN A 6 22.15 4.99 -9.09
N ASN A 7 22.82 4.08 -9.81
CA ASN A 7 22.16 3.21 -10.78
C ASN A 7 22.23 1.71 -10.44
N ARG A 8 22.67 1.35 -9.23
CA ARG A 8 22.68 -0.04 -8.79
C ARG A 8 21.24 -0.50 -8.53
N ARG A 9 20.81 -1.55 -9.24
CA ARG A 9 19.49 -2.19 -9.09
C ARG A 9 19.49 -3.24 -8.01
N VAL A 10 18.41 -3.29 -7.23
CA VAL A 10 18.22 -4.28 -6.18
C VAL A 10 17.59 -5.53 -6.79
N LYS A 11 18.41 -6.55 -7.03
CA LYS A 11 17.99 -7.80 -7.69
C LYS A 11 16.94 -8.55 -6.88
N ASN A 12 16.02 -9.23 -7.57
CA ASN A 12 14.97 -10.06 -6.96
C ASN A 12 14.09 -9.31 -5.95
N LYS A 13 13.99 -7.99 -6.04
CA LYS A 13 13.08 -7.18 -5.24
C LYS A 13 12.04 -6.54 -6.14
N ARG A 14 10.80 -6.51 -5.64
CA ARG A 14 9.65 -5.90 -6.28
C ARG A 14 8.92 -5.09 -5.22
N ILE A 15 8.46 -3.90 -5.60
CA ILE A 15 7.68 -3.04 -4.73
C ILE A 15 6.57 -2.39 -5.54
N SER A 16 5.34 -2.47 -5.02
CA SER A 16 4.16 -1.89 -5.63
C SER A 16 3.69 -0.65 -4.87
N ARG A 17 3.11 0.31 -5.58
CA ARG A 17 2.45 1.47 -4.96
C ARG A 17 1.05 1.64 -5.51
N GLU A 18 0.10 1.70 -4.59
CA GLU A 18 -1.30 1.98 -4.88
C GLU A 18 -1.54 3.49 -4.83
N PHE A 19 -2.30 3.99 -5.79
CA PHE A 19 -2.68 5.39 -5.86
C PHE A 19 -4.04 5.51 -6.54
N ILE A 20 -4.70 6.65 -6.33
CA ILE A 20 -6.01 6.92 -6.93
C ILE A 20 -5.78 7.83 -8.13
N ILE A 21 -6.31 7.41 -9.28
CA ILE A 21 -6.59 8.30 -10.39
C ILE A 21 -8.08 8.61 -10.33
N GLY A 22 -8.44 9.88 -10.37
CA GLY A 22 -9.86 10.22 -10.40
C GLY A 22 -10.16 11.61 -10.90
N SER A 23 -11.44 11.86 -11.05
CA SER A 23 -11.99 13.15 -11.39
C SER A 23 -13.22 13.46 -10.57
N GLU A 24 -13.35 14.72 -10.18
CA GLU A 24 -14.54 15.31 -9.60
C GLU A 24 -15.12 16.31 -10.58
N ALA A 25 -16.44 16.32 -10.73
CA ALA A 25 -17.16 17.25 -11.60
C ALA A 25 -18.38 17.82 -10.88
N TRP A 26 -18.69 19.08 -11.14
CA TRP A 26 -19.82 19.80 -10.57
C TRP A 26 -20.46 20.71 -11.62
N LYS A 27 -21.76 20.97 -11.51
CA LYS A 27 -22.43 21.93 -12.38
C LYS A 27 -22.05 23.35 -11.97
N LEU A 28 -21.68 24.16 -12.96
CA LEU A 28 -21.32 25.56 -12.75
C LEU A 28 -22.57 26.38 -12.39
N SER A 29 -22.39 27.38 -11.54
CA SER A 29 -23.43 28.37 -11.24
C SER A 29 -23.60 29.36 -12.41
N GLU A 30 -24.74 30.05 -12.49
CA GLU A 30 -25.00 31.04 -13.55
C GLU A 30 -23.94 32.15 -13.65
N GLN A 31 -23.26 32.47 -12.54
CA GLN A 31 -22.18 33.44 -12.51
C GLN A 31 -20.89 32.87 -13.12
N GLU A 32 -20.57 31.62 -12.79
CA GLU A 32 -19.40 30.92 -13.33
C GLU A 32 -19.57 30.62 -14.82
N LEU A 33 -20.77 30.31 -15.29
CA LEU A 33 -21.04 30.16 -16.74
C LEU A 33 -20.70 31.44 -17.53
N LYS A 34 -20.80 32.62 -16.92
CA LYS A 34 -20.49 33.91 -17.54
C LYS A 34 -19.01 34.27 -17.45
N ASN A 35 -18.19 33.47 -16.77
CA ASN A 35 -16.77 33.75 -16.61
C ASN A 35 -16.04 33.56 -17.96
N PRO A 36 -15.43 34.62 -18.52
CA PRO A 36 -14.75 34.54 -19.82
C PRO A 36 -13.48 33.67 -19.80
N LYS A 37 -13.01 33.26 -18.61
CA LYS A 37 -11.89 32.31 -18.48
C LYS A 37 -12.29 30.86 -18.74
N ASN A 38 -13.59 30.55 -18.66
CA ASN A 38 -14.08 29.19 -18.86
C ASN A 38 -14.07 28.84 -20.34
N GLN A 39 -14.04 27.53 -20.64
CA GLN A 39 -14.16 27.07 -22.00
C GLN A 39 -15.49 27.58 -22.61
N PRO A 40 -15.53 28.01 -23.88
CA PRO A 40 -16.76 28.45 -24.51
C PRO A 40 -17.86 27.39 -24.44
N GLY A 41 -18.99 27.73 -23.82
CA GLY A 41 -20.12 26.80 -23.65
C GLY A 41 -19.91 25.74 -22.57
N ALA A 42 -18.93 25.91 -21.67
CA ALA A 42 -18.74 25.02 -20.54
C ALA A 42 -19.99 24.95 -19.64
N THR A 43 -20.38 23.74 -19.29
CA THR A 43 -21.56 23.45 -18.45
C THR A 43 -21.15 22.96 -17.05
N SER A 44 -20.00 22.31 -16.95
CA SER A 44 -19.49 21.73 -15.72
C SER A 44 -18.05 22.19 -15.43
N GLY A 45 -17.76 22.44 -14.16
CA GLY A 45 -16.41 22.52 -13.63
C GLY A 45 -15.94 21.11 -13.28
N TRP A 46 -14.66 20.84 -13.46
CA TRP A 46 -14.10 19.55 -13.12
C TRP A 46 -12.65 19.65 -12.69
N ARG A 47 -12.25 18.68 -11.88
CA ARG A 47 -10.90 18.54 -11.36
C ARG A 47 -10.44 17.10 -11.52
N VAL A 48 -9.36 16.90 -12.27
CA VAL A 48 -8.66 15.61 -12.35
C VAL A 48 -7.52 15.59 -11.34
N TYR A 49 -7.26 14.43 -10.75
CA TYR A 49 -6.22 14.30 -9.75
C TYR A 49 -5.58 12.92 -9.73
N LEU A 50 -4.33 12.89 -9.25
CA LEU A 50 -3.67 11.70 -8.74
C LEU A 50 -3.43 11.90 -7.26
N ARG A 51 -4.00 11.04 -6.42
CA ARG A 51 -3.88 11.12 -4.95
C ARG A 51 -3.23 9.86 -4.38
N PRO A 52 -2.53 9.95 -3.25
CA PRO A 52 -2.26 8.76 -2.46
C PRO A 52 -3.59 8.14 -2.01
N VAL A 53 -3.61 6.82 -1.81
CA VAL A 53 -4.72 6.18 -1.10
C VAL A 53 -4.87 6.81 0.31
N PRO A 54 -6.07 6.82 0.90
CA PRO A 54 -6.27 7.39 2.23
C PRO A 54 -5.28 6.79 3.24
N ASN A 55 -4.52 7.65 3.93
CA ASN A 55 -3.42 7.26 4.85
C ASN A 55 -2.32 6.41 4.20
N GLY A 56 -2.14 6.51 2.88
CA GLY A 56 -1.08 5.84 2.13
C GLY A 56 0.26 6.59 2.19
N PRO A 57 1.27 6.11 1.45
CA PRO A 57 2.53 6.81 1.29
C PRO A 57 2.41 7.95 0.27
N CYS A 58 3.23 8.99 0.41
CA CYS A 58 3.20 10.15 -0.48
C CYS A 58 3.60 9.76 -1.91
N LEU A 59 2.90 10.34 -2.89
CA LEU A 59 3.24 10.18 -4.31
C LEU A 59 4.63 10.75 -4.65
N THR A 60 5.05 11.82 -3.98
CA THR A 60 6.29 12.55 -4.29
C THR A 60 7.57 11.73 -4.10
N ALA A 61 7.50 10.63 -3.34
CA ALA A 61 8.64 9.73 -3.12
C ALA A 61 9.12 9.08 -4.44
N TRP A 62 8.22 8.85 -5.39
CA TRP A 62 8.53 8.18 -6.66
C TRP A 62 8.06 8.96 -7.89
N LEU A 63 7.10 9.87 -7.74
CA LEU A 63 6.52 10.65 -8.82
C LEU A 63 7.02 12.11 -8.75
N LYS A 64 7.71 12.56 -9.80
CA LYS A 64 8.21 13.95 -9.89
C LYS A 64 7.17 14.90 -10.43
N LYS A 65 6.49 14.49 -11.50
CA LYS A 65 5.50 15.32 -12.17
C LYS A 65 4.52 14.50 -12.98
N VAL A 66 3.35 15.09 -13.22
CA VAL A 66 2.29 14.51 -14.02
C VAL A 66 1.98 15.43 -15.18
N THR A 67 1.72 14.88 -16.35
CA THR A 67 1.22 15.63 -17.49
C THR A 67 -0.15 15.09 -17.87
N PHE A 68 -1.15 15.97 -17.79
CA PHE A 68 -2.50 15.71 -18.25
C PHE A 68 -2.60 16.13 -19.72
N ILE A 69 -3.02 15.20 -20.56
CA ILE A 69 -3.29 15.40 -21.98
C ILE A 69 -4.80 15.48 -22.11
N LEU A 70 -5.29 16.69 -22.27
CA LEU A 70 -6.69 17.04 -22.44
C LEU A 70 -7.11 16.87 -23.90
N HIS A 71 -8.40 17.06 -24.17
CA HIS A 71 -8.92 17.10 -25.52
C HIS A 71 -8.36 18.29 -26.32
N GLU A 72 -8.25 18.15 -27.64
CA GLU A 72 -7.63 19.15 -28.53
C GLU A 72 -8.37 20.51 -28.57
N THR A 73 -9.62 20.54 -28.10
CA THR A 73 -10.42 21.77 -27.98
C THR A 73 -9.94 22.70 -26.87
N PHE A 74 -9.06 22.23 -25.97
CA PHE A 74 -8.50 23.04 -24.90
C PHE A 74 -7.26 23.82 -25.37
N PRO A 75 -7.14 25.11 -25.01
CA PRO A 75 -5.90 25.83 -25.21
C PRO A 75 -4.81 25.18 -24.35
N ASN A 76 -3.66 24.88 -24.97
CA ASN A 76 -2.59 24.11 -24.33
C ASN A 76 -3.10 22.79 -23.74
N ALA A 77 -3.64 21.91 -24.59
CA ALA A 77 -4.21 20.63 -24.16
C ALA A 77 -3.24 19.75 -23.35
N VAL A 78 -1.93 19.94 -23.48
CA VAL A 78 -0.93 19.25 -22.66
C VAL A 78 -0.53 20.14 -21.47
N ARG A 79 -0.96 19.78 -20.27
CA ARG A 79 -0.70 20.51 -19.02
C ARG A 79 0.19 19.70 -18.10
N THR A 80 1.28 20.27 -17.61
CA THR A 80 2.20 19.60 -16.68
C THR A 80 2.09 20.20 -15.28
N VAL A 81 1.88 19.34 -14.28
CA VAL A 81 1.82 19.69 -12.86
C VAL A 81 3.02 19.09 -12.17
N GLU A 82 3.87 19.94 -11.60
CA GLU A 82 5.08 19.53 -10.86
C GLU A 82 4.92 19.70 -9.34
N SER A 83 4.03 20.59 -8.91
CA SER A 83 3.77 20.84 -7.49
C SER A 83 2.58 20.01 -7.01
N VAL A 84 2.77 19.35 -5.87
CA VAL A 84 1.71 18.60 -5.18
C VAL A 84 0.92 19.56 -4.31
N ASN A 85 -0.41 19.42 -4.31
CA ASN A 85 -1.25 20.18 -3.39
C ASN A 85 -0.99 19.70 -1.95
N PRO A 86 -0.55 20.59 -1.04
CA PRO A 86 -0.20 20.22 0.34
C PRO A 86 -1.39 19.72 1.16
N ALA A 87 -2.63 20.07 0.80
CA ALA A 87 -3.84 19.62 1.50
C ALA A 87 -4.25 18.19 1.11
N THR A 88 -4.11 17.83 -0.17
CA THR A 88 -4.53 16.52 -0.69
C THR A 88 -3.36 15.55 -0.87
N GLY A 89 -2.12 16.03 -0.83
CA GLY A 89 -0.93 15.24 -1.13
C GLY A 89 -0.88 14.74 -2.58
N GLY A 90 -1.71 15.29 -3.47
CA GLY A 90 -1.89 14.85 -4.86
C GLY A 90 -1.50 15.88 -5.93
N PHE A 91 -1.36 15.39 -7.17
CA PHE A 91 -1.24 16.24 -8.36
C PHE A 91 -2.64 16.47 -8.92
N GLU A 92 -3.04 17.73 -9.09
CA GLU A 92 -4.39 18.06 -9.52
C GLU A 92 -4.40 19.16 -10.58
N LEU A 93 -5.44 19.15 -11.40
CA LEU A 93 -5.72 20.14 -12.43
C LEU A 93 -7.23 20.40 -12.45
N GLU A 94 -7.61 21.66 -12.35
CA GLU A 94 -8.99 22.13 -12.42
C GLU A 94 -9.22 22.89 -13.73
N GLU A 95 -10.31 22.56 -14.42
CA GLU A 95 -10.70 23.12 -15.71
C GLU A 95 -12.23 23.08 -15.86
N THR A 96 -12.75 23.59 -16.97
CA THR A 96 -14.19 23.57 -17.28
C THR A 96 -14.44 22.85 -18.60
N ALA A 97 -15.56 22.14 -18.72
CA ALA A 97 -15.90 21.38 -19.92
C ALA A 97 -17.41 21.38 -20.21
N TYR A 98 -17.76 21.08 -21.46
CA TYR A 98 -19.14 20.86 -21.90
C TYR A 98 -19.53 19.37 -21.99
N GLY A 99 -18.55 18.45 -21.96
CA GLY A 99 -18.77 17.01 -22.14
C GLY A 99 -17.62 16.18 -21.57
N GLY A 100 -17.90 14.90 -21.30
CA GLY A 100 -16.90 13.93 -20.85
C GLY A 100 -15.96 13.53 -21.97
N PHE A 101 -14.69 13.28 -21.62
CA PHE A 101 -13.66 12.85 -22.56
C PHE A 101 -12.59 12.02 -21.84
N VAL A 102 -11.77 11.28 -22.60
CA VAL A 102 -10.64 10.54 -22.04
C VAL A 102 -9.46 11.49 -21.82
N ILE A 103 -9.02 11.60 -20.57
CA ILE A 103 -7.82 12.34 -20.18
C ILE A 103 -6.63 11.37 -20.23
N GLY A 104 -5.61 11.70 -21.03
CA GLY A 104 -4.34 11.02 -20.99
C GLY A 104 -3.50 11.49 -19.80
N ILE A 105 -2.94 10.57 -19.03
CA ILE A 105 -2.18 10.89 -17.81
C ILE A 105 -0.79 10.31 -17.97
N LYS A 106 0.22 11.17 -18.08
CA LYS A 106 1.62 10.78 -18.23
C LYS A 106 2.38 11.07 -16.93
N MET A 107 2.84 10.01 -16.28
CA MET A 107 3.52 10.03 -14.99
C MET A 107 5.04 9.99 -15.23
N TYR A 108 5.75 11.01 -14.73
CA TYR A 108 7.20 11.08 -14.80
C TYR A 108 7.80 10.81 -13.43
N PHE A 109 8.60 9.75 -13.35
CA PHE A 109 9.24 9.36 -12.11
C PHE A 109 10.37 10.31 -11.71
N VAL A 110 10.73 10.26 -10.44
CA VAL A 110 11.92 10.96 -9.92
C VAL A 110 13.16 10.54 -10.71
N PRO A 111 14.06 11.47 -11.09
CA PRO A 111 15.25 11.13 -11.89
C PRO A 111 16.14 10.08 -11.21
N SER A 112 16.11 10.06 -9.88
CA SER A 112 16.79 9.08 -9.04
C SER A 112 16.23 7.67 -9.17
N SER A 113 15.10 7.42 -9.83
CA SER A 113 14.58 6.05 -10.03
C SER A 113 15.18 5.34 -11.25
N GLY A 114 15.66 6.10 -12.25
CA GLY A 114 16.09 5.54 -13.53
C GLY A 114 14.96 4.89 -14.35
N GLU A 115 13.70 5.10 -13.98
CA GLU A 115 12.53 4.52 -14.65
C GLU A 115 11.99 5.44 -15.75
N LYS A 116 11.52 4.85 -16.86
CA LYS A 116 10.86 5.59 -17.94
C LYS A 116 9.45 6.00 -17.52
N TRP A 117 8.97 7.13 -18.02
CA TRP A 117 7.58 7.57 -17.78
C TRP A 117 6.56 6.48 -18.15
N GLN A 118 5.44 6.47 -17.45
CA GLN A 118 4.29 5.61 -17.76
C GLN A 118 3.07 6.45 -18.12
N GLN A 119 2.13 5.86 -18.86
CA GLN A 119 0.88 6.51 -19.23
C GLN A 119 -0.31 5.69 -18.72
N ARG A 120 -1.35 6.41 -18.30
CA ARG A 120 -2.67 5.91 -17.94
C ARG A 120 -3.72 6.77 -18.65
N SER A 121 -4.96 6.31 -18.63
CA SER A 121 -6.10 7.03 -19.20
C SER A 121 -7.22 7.03 -18.19
N HIS A 122 -7.86 8.18 -17.99
CA HIS A 122 -9.02 8.32 -17.11
C HIS A 122 -10.17 8.93 -17.89
N PHE A 123 -11.37 8.36 -17.79
CA PHE A 123 -12.55 8.95 -18.42
C PHE A 123 -13.18 9.98 -17.51
N LEU A 124 -13.30 11.22 -17.97
CA LEU A 124 -13.95 12.30 -17.24
C LEU A 124 -15.47 12.12 -17.31
N GLN A 125 -16.07 11.73 -16.18
CA GLN A 125 -17.51 11.61 -16.02
C GLN A 125 -18.09 12.91 -15.46
N LEU A 126 -18.93 13.59 -16.24
CA LEU A 126 -19.54 14.88 -15.83
C LEU A 126 -20.95 14.74 -15.28
N ASP A 127 -21.69 13.73 -15.74
CA ASP A 127 -23.08 13.51 -15.35
C ASP A 127 -23.17 12.36 -14.36
N PRO A 128 -24.18 12.37 -13.47
CA PRO A 128 -24.39 11.30 -12.50
C PRO A 128 -24.42 9.92 -13.18
N TYR A 129 -23.62 9.02 -12.65
CA TYR A 129 -23.54 7.64 -13.13
C TYR A 129 -23.80 6.70 -11.96
N SER A 130 -24.10 5.45 -12.27
CA SER A 130 -24.20 4.39 -11.27
C SER A 130 -23.64 3.11 -11.86
N GLY A 131 -22.92 2.35 -11.04
CA GLY A 131 -22.48 0.99 -11.36
C GLY A 131 -23.50 -0.09 -10.98
N GLU A 132 -24.61 0.28 -10.34
CA GLU A 132 -25.63 -0.65 -9.87
C GLU A 132 -26.46 -1.23 -11.01
N GLN A 133 -26.73 -2.53 -10.93
CA GLN A 133 -27.58 -3.24 -11.90
C GLN A 133 -29.07 -3.05 -11.60
N ASP A 134 -29.39 -2.78 -10.34
CA ASP A 134 -30.75 -2.53 -9.88
C ASP A 134 -31.14 -1.07 -10.24
N PRO A 135 -32.17 -0.87 -11.09
CA PRO A 135 -32.54 0.47 -11.56
C PRO A 135 -32.99 1.41 -10.43
N GLU A 136 -33.56 0.89 -9.35
CA GLU A 136 -34.03 1.73 -8.23
C GLU A 136 -32.84 2.29 -7.44
N LYS A 137 -31.85 1.44 -7.14
CA LYS A 137 -30.61 1.85 -6.47
C LYS A 137 -29.75 2.75 -7.34
N ALA A 138 -29.71 2.46 -8.64
CA ALA A 138 -28.97 3.28 -9.59
C ALA A 138 -29.52 4.71 -9.69
N GLU A 139 -30.85 4.88 -9.63
CA GLU A 139 -31.45 6.21 -9.64
C GLU A 139 -31.24 6.94 -8.30
N ALA A 140 -31.32 6.22 -7.17
CA ALA A 140 -31.02 6.78 -5.86
C ALA A 140 -29.59 7.34 -5.79
N GLU A 141 -28.58 6.58 -6.23
CA GLU A 141 -27.18 7.02 -6.26
C GLU A 141 -26.99 8.27 -7.14
N LYS A 142 -27.60 8.28 -8.33
CA LYS A 142 -27.56 9.44 -9.23
C LYS A 142 -28.24 10.67 -8.62
N GLU A 143 -29.35 10.48 -7.91
CA GLU A 143 -30.06 11.56 -7.25
C GLU A 143 -29.23 12.16 -6.10
N GLU A 144 -28.50 11.33 -5.35
CA GLU A 144 -27.55 11.78 -4.33
C GLU A 144 -26.41 12.60 -4.93
N MET A 145 -25.79 12.13 -6.02
CA MET A 145 -24.76 12.90 -6.74
C MET A 145 -25.30 14.24 -7.24
N ARG A 146 -26.56 14.28 -7.72
CA ARG A 146 -27.22 15.51 -8.16
C ARG A 146 -27.51 16.46 -7.00
N LYS A 147 -27.96 15.94 -5.86
CA LYS A 147 -28.20 16.73 -4.63
C LYS A 147 -26.89 17.30 -4.07
N ALA A 148 -25.81 16.54 -4.12
CA ALA A 148 -24.48 16.99 -3.71
C ALA A 148 -23.80 17.92 -4.72
N ASN A 149 -24.35 18.04 -5.94
CA ASN A 149 -23.71 18.70 -7.10
C ASN A 149 -22.26 18.25 -7.31
N MET A 150 -21.98 16.97 -7.09
CA MET A 150 -20.63 16.42 -7.14
C MET A 150 -20.68 15.00 -7.72
N VAL A 151 -20.07 14.83 -8.88
CA VAL A 151 -19.86 13.54 -9.54
C VAL A 151 -18.39 13.18 -9.37
N ARG A 152 -18.13 12.08 -8.66
CA ARG A 152 -16.77 11.59 -8.41
C ARG A 152 -16.60 10.26 -9.13
N SER A 153 -15.59 10.17 -9.98
CA SER A 153 -15.19 8.94 -10.66
C SER A 153 -13.73 8.65 -10.33
N GLU A 154 -13.50 7.57 -9.59
CA GLU A 154 -12.18 7.20 -9.06
C GLU A 154 -11.85 5.74 -9.38
N GLN A 155 -10.58 5.50 -9.66
CA GLN A 155 -10.02 4.18 -9.90
C GLN A 155 -8.73 4.05 -9.10
N ILE A 156 -8.58 2.91 -8.42
CA ILE A 156 -7.33 2.57 -7.75
C ILE A 156 -6.42 1.93 -8.80
N GLU A 157 -5.26 2.54 -8.97
CA GLU A 157 -4.21 2.08 -9.86
C GLU A 157 -3.02 1.58 -9.03
N VAL A 158 -2.31 0.60 -9.61
CA VAL A 158 -1.12 0.03 -8.99
C VAL A 158 0.06 0.25 -9.93
N ILE A 159 1.15 0.78 -9.38
CA ILE A 159 2.42 0.84 -10.07
C ILE A 159 3.42 -0.19 -9.55
N GLU A 160 3.81 -1.08 -10.46
CA GLU A 160 4.91 -2.04 -10.42
C GLU A 160 6.33 -1.47 -10.58
N PHE A 161 7.19 -1.50 -9.55
CA PHE A 161 8.64 -1.38 -9.73
C PHE A 161 9.33 -2.75 -9.58
N ASN A 162 9.85 -3.28 -10.69
CA ASN A 162 10.62 -4.52 -10.73
C ASN A 162 12.12 -4.21 -10.72
N GLU A 163 12.83 -4.77 -9.74
CA GLU A 163 14.25 -4.48 -9.47
C GLU A 163 14.55 -2.97 -9.45
N PRO A 164 13.89 -2.21 -8.54
CA PRO A 164 14.12 -0.78 -8.43
C PRO A 164 15.58 -0.51 -8.11
N ASN A 165 16.07 0.67 -8.47
CA ASN A 165 17.39 1.07 -8.02
C ASN A 165 17.41 1.37 -6.52
N GLU A 166 18.60 1.38 -5.94
CA GLU A 166 18.76 1.56 -4.49
C GLU A 166 18.16 2.87 -3.99
N ALA A 167 18.34 3.97 -4.75
CA ALA A 167 17.78 5.26 -4.36
C ALA A 167 16.24 5.25 -4.31
N LEU A 168 15.57 4.60 -5.28
CA LEU A 168 14.12 4.44 -5.25
C LEU A 168 13.69 3.45 -4.15
N TRP A 169 14.40 2.35 -3.99
CA TRP A 169 14.12 1.37 -2.94
C TRP A 169 14.16 2.02 -1.55
N ASP A 170 15.21 2.79 -1.27
CA ASP A 170 15.37 3.52 -0.02
C ASP A 170 14.26 4.56 0.14
N ALA A 171 13.97 5.37 -0.91
CA ALA A 171 12.90 6.36 -0.87
C ALA A 171 11.50 5.75 -0.61
N LEU A 172 11.25 4.54 -1.14
CA LEU A 172 9.99 3.83 -0.96
C LEU A 172 9.92 3.06 0.36
N THR A 173 11.04 2.75 1.01
CA THR A 173 11.05 2.01 2.28
C THR A 173 11.27 2.90 3.50
N ASN A 174 11.74 4.13 3.29
CA ASN A 174 11.97 5.11 4.35
C ASN A 174 10.66 5.69 4.88
N ASP A 175 10.66 6.09 6.15
CA ASP A 175 9.50 6.65 6.85
C ASP A 175 9.15 8.06 6.36
N ASP A 176 10.08 8.74 5.67
CA ASP A 176 9.87 10.08 5.11
C ASP A 176 8.67 10.14 4.15
N GLN A 177 8.26 9.00 3.58
CA GLN A 177 7.08 8.91 2.70
C GLN A 177 5.76 9.23 3.43
N TRP A 178 5.74 9.18 4.76
CA TRP A 178 4.56 9.46 5.59
C TRP A 178 4.54 10.90 6.11
N ASP A 179 5.57 11.70 5.80
CA ASP A 179 5.76 13.04 6.35
C ASP A 179 4.59 13.98 6.11
N TYR A 180 3.92 13.83 4.97
CA TYR A 180 2.77 14.64 4.57
C TYR A 180 1.51 14.38 5.40
N LEU A 181 1.41 13.22 6.06
CA LEU A 181 0.33 12.91 7.00
C LEU A 181 0.58 13.50 8.38
N ARG A 182 1.84 13.84 8.69
CA ARG A 182 2.17 14.44 9.98
C ARG A 182 1.68 15.88 9.96
N PRO A 183 0.82 16.28 10.90
CA PRO A 183 0.38 17.67 10.99
C PRO A 183 1.62 18.55 11.08
N ALA A 184 1.66 19.61 10.26
CA ALA A 184 2.78 20.53 10.20
C ALA A 184 3.11 21.02 11.60
N ARG A 185 4.12 20.39 12.22
CA ARG A 185 4.61 20.79 13.54
C ARG A 185 5.12 22.20 13.31
N ALA A 186 4.39 23.19 13.82
CA ALA A 186 4.84 24.58 13.85
C ALA A 186 6.31 24.54 14.26
N LYS A 187 7.20 25.10 13.42
CA LYS A 187 8.63 25.13 13.67
C LYS A 187 8.88 25.91 14.96
N SER A 188 8.80 25.26 16.12
CA SER A 188 9.29 25.80 17.39
C SER A 188 10.39 24.88 17.88
N LYS A 189 11.60 25.46 17.93
CA LYS A 189 12.70 24.91 18.72
C LYS A 189 12.25 24.89 20.18
N SER A 190 11.84 23.73 20.72
CA SER A 190 12.00 23.47 22.15
C SER A 190 11.95 21.98 22.46
N LYS A 191 12.93 21.53 23.26
CA LYS A 191 12.88 20.28 24.02
C LYS A 191 11.66 20.36 24.96
N GLY A 192 10.70 19.45 24.80
CA GLY A 192 9.55 19.39 25.69
C GLY A 192 8.67 18.19 25.41
N ARG A 193 8.56 17.32 26.41
CA ARG A 193 7.80 16.07 26.45
C ARG A 193 6.30 16.40 26.60
N GLY A 194 5.44 15.80 25.76
CA GLY A 194 3.98 15.97 25.86
C GLY A 194 3.30 15.59 24.54
N ALA A 195 2.80 14.36 24.44
CA ALA A 195 2.02 13.89 23.31
C ALA A 195 0.58 14.42 23.45
N ASN A 196 0.25 15.45 22.67
CA ASN A 196 -1.12 15.78 22.32
C ASN A 196 -1.33 15.34 20.87
N VAL A 197 -2.21 14.36 20.67
CA VAL A 197 -2.62 13.88 19.35
C VAL A 197 -3.43 15.00 18.70
N ALA A 198 -2.85 15.66 17.70
CA ALA A 198 -3.55 16.66 16.90
C ALA A 198 -4.38 15.94 15.81
N LYS A 199 -5.65 16.34 15.66
CA LYS A 199 -6.60 15.80 14.69
C LYS A 199 -6.06 15.91 13.25
N LEU A 200 -6.24 14.84 12.47
CA LEU A 200 -5.98 14.76 11.03
C LEU A 200 -6.95 15.70 10.26
N PRO A 201 -6.63 16.11 9.01
CA PRO A 201 -7.55 16.89 8.18
C PRO A 201 -8.86 16.15 7.91
N ASP A 202 -9.99 16.88 8.00
CA ASP A 202 -11.36 16.36 7.84
C ASP A 202 -11.58 15.74 6.44
N TYR A 203 -11.41 14.42 6.33
CA TYR A 203 -12.22 13.63 5.43
C TYR A 203 -13.59 13.43 6.09
N PRO A 204 -14.72 13.55 5.38
CA PRO A 204 -16.02 13.20 5.94
C PRO A 204 -15.92 11.76 6.47
N PRO A 205 -16.18 11.54 7.77
CA PRO A 205 -16.00 10.23 8.36
C PRO A 205 -16.92 9.23 7.64
N PRO A 206 -16.44 8.02 7.30
CA PRO A 206 -17.32 6.96 6.86
C PRO A 206 -18.39 6.72 7.95
N PRO A 207 -19.59 6.22 7.58
CA PRO A 207 -20.64 5.95 8.56
C PRO A 207 -20.09 4.98 9.63
N GLY A 208 -19.85 5.47 10.84
CA GLY A 208 -19.25 4.67 11.93
C GLY A 208 -18.11 5.33 12.72
N GLY A 209 -17.55 6.47 12.28
CA GLY A 209 -16.60 7.26 13.08
C GLY A 209 -15.21 7.47 12.44
N GLU A 210 -14.35 8.23 13.14
CA GLU A 210 -12.99 8.61 12.72
C GLU A 210 -12.05 7.38 12.71
N TYR A 211 -12.06 6.59 11.63
CA TYR A 211 -11.04 5.55 11.42
C TYR A 211 -9.91 6.09 10.54
N ALA A 212 -8.71 6.19 11.10
CA ALA A 212 -7.51 6.25 10.27
C ALA A 212 -7.37 4.90 9.56
N ALA A 213 -7.28 4.89 8.23
CA ALA A 213 -7.36 3.70 7.38
C ALA A 213 -6.28 2.63 7.62
N GLY A 214 -5.34 2.85 8.54
CA GLY A 214 -4.34 1.88 8.99
C GLY A 214 -4.55 1.35 10.42
N GLN A 215 -5.61 1.75 11.13
CA GLN A 215 -5.91 1.24 12.47
C GLN A 215 -7.20 0.43 12.46
N LEU A 216 -7.11 -0.81 12.94
CA LEU A 216 -8.30 -1.62 13.23
C LEU A 216 -9.17 -0.90 14.28
N PRO A 217 -10.51 -1.03 14.18
CA PRO A 217 -11.41 -0.50 15.20
C PRO A 217 -11.12 -1.16 16.55
N GLU A 218 -11.32 -0.42 17.65
CA GLU A 218 -11.08 -0.98 19.00
C GLU A 218 -11.96 -2.19 19.29
N LYS A 219 -13.20 -2.19 18.78
CA LYS A 219 -14.18 -3.27 18.91
C LYS A 219 -14.74 -3.68 17.54
N PRO A 220 -15.19 -4.93 17.38
CA PRO A 220 -15.85 -5.38 16.16
C PRO A 220 -17.08 -4.53 15.84
N LEU A 221 -17.28 -4.21 14.56
CA LEU A 221 -18.42 -3.42 14.07
C LEU A 221 -19.76 -4.16 14.24
N GLU A 222 -19.76 -5.49 14.12
CA GLU A 222 -20.92 -6.35 14.44
C GLU A 222 -20.46 -7.64 15.13
N GLN A 223 -21.37 -8.31 15.84
CA GLN A 223 -21.09 -9.58 16.51
C GLN A 223 -20.64 -10.65 15.50
N GLY A 224 -19.39 -11.08 15.59
CA GLY A 224 -18.79 -12.09 14.71
C GLY A 224 -17.79 -11.56 13.68
N HIS A 225 -17.58 -10.25 13.58
CA HIS A 225 -16.51 -9.70 12.74
C HIS A 225 -15.13 -9.87 13.36
N VAL A 226 -14.16 -10.23 12.51
CA VAL A 226 -12.79 -10.61 12.89
C VAL A 226 -11.82 -9.42 12.87
N TYR A 227 -12.24 -8.29 12.34
CA TYR A 227 -11.38 -7.14 12.08
C TYR A 227 -11.48 -6.10 13.22
N SER A 228 -10.80 -6.34 14.34
CA SER A 228 -10.66 -5.40 15.48
C SER A 228 -9.32 -5.56 16.22
N LYS A 229 -8.91 -4.55 17.00
CA LYS A 229 -7.71 -4.64 17.85
C LYS A 229 -7.85 -5.69 18.94
N GLU A 230 -9.02 -5.81 19.57
CA GLU A 230 -9.30 -6.82 20.59
C GLU A 230 -9.10 -8.24 20.05
N THR A 231 -9.60 -8.51 18.83
CA THR A 231 -9.41 -9.79 18.17
C THR A 231 -7.95 -10.04 17.76
N GLU A 232 -7.21 -8.99 17.39
CA GLU A 232 -5.78 -9.09 17.09
C GLU A 232 -4.97 -9.46 18.34
N ASP A 233 -5.20 -8.79 19.47
CA ASP A 233 -4.51 -9.07 20.73
C ASP A 233 -4.76 -10.50 21.19
N LEU A 234 -6.00 -10.99 21.09
CA LEU A 234 -6.35 -12.38 21.37
C LEU A 234 -5.64 -13.37 20.44
N LEU A 235 -5.56 -13.06 19.14
CA LEU A 235 -4.87 -13.89 18.17
C LEU A 235 -3.36 -13.93 18.44
N VAL A 236 -2.77 -12.78 18.78
CA VAL A 236 -1.35 -12.67 19.16
C VAL A 236 -1.06 -13.48 20.42
N GLU A 237 -1.92 -13.44 21.43
CA GLU A 237 -1.77 -14.25 22.64
C GLU A 237 -1.86 -15.75 22.33
N LEU A 238 -2.82 -16.15 21.50
CA LEU A 238 -2.97 -17.54 21.04
C LEU A 238 -1.73 -18.01 20.27
N LEU A 239 -1.20 -17.19 19.37
CA LEU A 239 0.03 -17.49 18.63
C LEU A 239 1.25 -17.62 19.56
N LYS A 240 1.38 -16.74 20.56
CA LYS A 240 2.44 -16.84 21.57
C LYS A 240 2.36 -18.14 22.36
N LYS A 241 1.15 -18.55 22.76
CA LYS A 241 0.92 -19.81 23.47
C LYS A 241 1.25 -21.02 22.59
N ALA A 242 0.81 -21.02 21.33
CA ALA A 242 1.13 -22.06 20.36
C ALA A 242 2.64 -22.15 20.08
N SER A 243 3.33 -21.01 19.99
CA SER A 243 4.80 -20.96 19.85
C SER A 243 5.49 -21.62 21.05
N ALA A 244 5.08 -21.28 22.28
CA ALA A 244 5.68 -21.86 23.48
C ALA A 244 5.45 -23.39 23.56
N GLU A 245 4.27 -23.86 23.14
CA GLU A 245 3.98 -25.30 23.06
C GLU A 245 4.83 -26.01 21.99
N ALA A 246 5.00 -25.39 20.82
CA ALA A 246 5.86 -25.90 19.76
C ALA A 246 7.32 -25.98 20.19
N ASP A 247 7.84 -24.96 20.86
CA ASP A 247 9.21 -24.95 21.42
C ASP A 247 9.40 -26.05 22.46
N ALA A 248 8.42 -26.25 23.34
CA ALA A 248 8.45 -27.32 24.33
C ALA A 248 8.40 -28.72 23.68
N ALA A 249 7.60 -28.90 22.63
CA ALA A 249 7.56 -30.13 21.86
C ALA A 249 8.90 -30.40 21.15
N LEU A 250 9.50 -29.36 20.55
CA LEU A 250 10.78 -29.46 19.87
C LEU A 250 11.90 -29.86 20.84
N LEU A 251 11.96 -29.26 22.03
CA LEU A 251 12.91 -29.67 23.07
C LEU A 251 12.77 -31.15 23.44
N LYS A 252 11.54 -31.66 23.61
CA LYS A 252 11.30 -33.09 23.88
C LYS A 252 11.73 -34.00 22.73
N THR A 253 11.53 -33.57 21.49
CA THR A 253 12.00 -34.35 20.32
C THR A 253 13.52 -34.37 20.25
N LEU A 254 14.19 -33.26 20.58
CA LEU A 254 15.65 -33.19 20.61
C LEU A 254 16.25 -34.05 21.72
N THR A 255 15.68 -34.07 22.93
CA THR A 255 16.15 -34.95 24.01
C THR A 255 15.98 -36.41 23.63
N ARG A 256 14.82 -36.78 23.09
CA ARG A 256 14.58 -38.14 22.60
C ARG A 256 15.55 -38.52 21.47
N SER A 257 15.83 -37.60 20.56
CA SER A 257 16.81 -37.84 19.49
C SER A 257 18.20 -38.08 20.06
N LYS A 258 18.63 -37.30 21.07
CA LYS A 258 19.93 -37.48 21.73
C LYS A 258 20.04 -38.84 22.41
N GLU A 259 19.02 -39.22 23.18
CA GLU A 259 18.95 -40.53 23.85
C GLU A 259 19.01 -41.69 22.85
N VAL A 260 18.31 -41.57 21.71
CA VAL A 260 18.36 -42.57 20.63
C VAL A 260 19.75 -42.65 20.02
N THR A 261 20.42 -41.52 19.74
CA THR A 261 21.81 -41.54 19.24
C THR A 261 22.78 -42.16 20.24
N GLU A 262 22.69 -41.83 21.52
CA GLU A 262 23.52 -42.43 22.57
C GLU A 262 23.27 -43.94 22.71
N PHE A 263 22.00 -44.37 22.59
CA PHE A 263 21.66 -45.79 22.59
C PHE A 263 22.23 -46.52 21.37
N ILE A 264 22.14 -45.93 20.18
CA ILE A 264 22.74 -46.48 18.95
C ILE A 264 24.26 -46.60 19.10
N GLU A 265 24.91 -45.61 19.71
CA GLU A 265 26.36 -45.64 19.93
C GLU A 265 26.77 -46.79 20.87
N LYS A 266 26.08 -46.97 22.00
CA LYS A 266 26.30 -48.11 22.91
C LYS A 266 26.06 -49.47 22.24
N MET A 267 25.04 -49.58 21.40
CA MET A 267 24.76 -50.80 20.64
C MET A 267 25.86 -51.12 19.62
N LYS A 268 26.46 -50.10 19.00
CA LYS A 268 27.61 -50.28 18.08
C LYS A 268 28.85 -50.76 18.83
N GLU A 269 29.12 -50.21 20.02
CA GLU A 269 30.22 -50.67 20.87
C GLU A 269 30.01 -52.13 21.31
N GLY A 270 28.79 -52.50 21.71
CA GLY A 270 28.44 -53.88 22.06
C GLY A 270 28.62 -54.87 20.90
N HIS A 271 28.19 -54.48 19.68
CA HIS A 271 28.38 -55.29 18.47
C HIS A 271 29.87 -55.51 18.15
N ASP A 272 30.72 -54.48 18.32
CA ASP A 272 32.16 -54.59 18.11
C ASP A 272 32.82 -55.55 19.13
N VAL A 273 32.31 -55.58 20.37
CA VAL A 273 32.77 -56.55 21.38
C VAL A 273 32.32 -57.98 21.06
N ASP A 274 31.07 -58.17 20.63
CA ASP A 274 30.55 -59.48 20.22
C ASP A 274 31.27 -60.03 18.98
N ASP A 275 31.58 -59.19 17.99
CA ASP A 275 32.37 -59.57 16.81
C ASP A 275 33.79 -60.01 17.21
N LYS A 276 34.42 -59.29 18.15
CA LYS A 276 35.73 -59.66 18.71
C LYS A 276 35.68 -60.97 19.48
N LEU A 277 34.66 -61.18 20.32
CA LEU A 277 34.47 -62.42 21.06
C LEU A 277 34.20 -63.61 20.12
N ARG A 278 33.44 -63.39 19.04
CA ARG A 278 33.16 -64.39 18.02
C ARG A 278 34.42 -64.80 17.27
N ALA A 279 35.25 -63.84 16.86
CA ALA A 279 36.55 -64.11 16.25
C ALA A 279 37.48 -64.90 17.21
N LEU A 280 37.43 -64.58 18.51
CA LEU A 280 38.22 -65.27 19.53
C LEU A 280 37.70 -66.70 19.77
N PHE A 281 36.39 -66.91 19.76
CA PHE A 281 35.76 -68.23 19.85
C PHE A 281 36.08 -69.12 18.65
N GLU A 282 36.08 -68.56 17.44
CA GLU A 282 36.48 -69.26 16.21
C GLU A 282 37.98 -69.61 16.19
N SER A 283 38.81 -68.89 16.95
CA SER A 283 40.25 -69.17 17.10
C SER A 283 40.58 -70.26 18.14
N LEU A 284 39.61 -70.71 18.93
CA LEU A 284 39.83 -71.73 19.96
C LEU A 284 39.84 -73.14 19.34
N PRO A 285 40.80 -74.01 19.71
CA PRO A 285 40.89 -75.36 19.16
C PRO A 285 39.72 -76.24 19.63
N PRO A 286 39.28 -77.23 18.82
CA PRO A 286 38.11 -78.05 19.14
C PRO A 286 38.34 -78.86 20.42
N LYS A 287 37.34 -78.83 21.30
CA LYS A 287 37.35 -79.49 22.61
C LYS A 287 37.49 -81.01 22.41
N LYS A 288 38.60 -81.60 22.87
CA LYS A 288 38.80 -83.06 22.87
C LYS A 288 37.78 -83.71 23.82
N LYS A 289 37.07 -84.73 23.31
CA LYS A 289 36.22 -85.65 24.09
C LYS A 289 37.06 -86.50 25.03
#